data_AF-A0A2W6DS10-F1
#
_entry.id   AF-A0A2W6DS10-F1
#
_cell.length_a   1.000
_cell.length_b   1.000
_cell.length_c   1.000
_cell.angle_alpha   90.00
_cell.angle_beta   90.00
_cell.angle_gamma   90.00
#
_symmetry.space_group_name_H-M   'P 1'
#
loop_
_entity.id
_entity.type
_entity.pdbx_description
1 polymer ?
#
loop_
_entity_poly.entity_id
_entity_poly.type
_entity_poly.pdbx_seq_one_letter_code
_entity_poly.pdbx_strand_id
1 'polypeptide(L)'
;MAVKKISISLDSEVLQRAKRAAGSLGIPLSTWLSQAAEEAAGLAEARAALAEYIAVYGEPDEVAMAQTRTRLGKAGVGQWETADEAAARMTALARLRGRLPAEPQRQAG
;
A
#
# COMPACT_ATOMS: atom_id res chain seq x y z
N MET A 1 -9.30 -20.18 8.63
CA MET A 1 -10.47 -19.43 8.14
C MET A 1 -11.62 -20.39 7.89
N ALA A 2 -12.85 -20.02 8.25
CA ALA A 2 -14.03 -20.84 7.97
C ALA A 2 -14.45 -20.65 6.51
N VAL A 3 -14.47 -21.73 5.74
CA VAL A 3 -14.88 -21.71 4.33
C VAL A 3 -16.37 -22.04 4.25
N LYS A 4 -17.16 -21.19 3.59
CA LYS A 4 -18.59 -21.44 3.34
C LYS A 4 -18.80 -21.81 1.87
N LYS A 5 -19.56 -22.88 1.63
CA LYS A 5 -19.95 -23.28 0.27
C LYS A 5 -21.02 -22.32 -0.24
N ILE A 6 -20.81 -21.80 -1.44
CA ILE A 6 -21.77 -20.95 -2.17
C ILE A 6 -22.14 -21.67 -3.46
N SER A 7 -23.44 -21.66 -3.80
CA SER A 7 -23.95 -22.17 -5.07
C SER A 7 -24.52 -21.01 -5.86
N ILE A 8 -23.98 -20.78 -7.05
CA ILE A 8 -24.36 -19.67 -7.93
C ILE A 8 -24.51 -20.17 -9.36
N SER A 9 -25.52 -19.67 -10.04
CA SER A 9 -25.70 -19.86 -11.48
C SER A 9 -24.92 -18.78 -12.22
N LEU A 10 -24.04 -19.20 -13.14
CA LEU A 10 -23.29 -18.31 -14.01
C LEU A 10 -23.75 -18.50 -15.44
N ASP A 11 -23.76 -17.42 -16.21
CA ASP A 11 -23.90 -17.50 -17.65
C ASP A 11 -22.79 -18.40 -18.23
N SER A 12 -23.15 -19.18 -19.25
CA SER A 12 -22.24 -20.15 -19.87
C SER A 12 -20.96 -19.49 -20.40
N GLU A 13 -21.05 -18.30 -20.99
CA GLU A 13 -19.92 -17.56 -21.53
C GLU A 13 -19.01 -17.07 -20.41
N VAL A 14 -19.60 -16.55 -19.33
CA VAL A 14 -18.89 -16.09 -18.14
C VAL A 14 -18.10 -17.24 -17.50
N LEU A 15 -18.72 -18.41 -17.38
CA LEU A 15 -18.06 -19.60 -16.84
C LEU A 15 -16.85 -20.01 -17.70
N GLN A 16 -16.98 -19.99 -19.03
CA GLN A 16 -15.86 -20.32 -19.92
C GLN A 16 -14.74 -19.29 -19.85
N ARG A 17 -15.07 -18.00 -19.75
CA ARG A 17 -14.07 -16.94 -19.56
C ARG A 17 -13.32 -17.10 -18.25
N ALA A 18 -14.02 -17.38 -17.15
CA ALA A 18 -13.40 -17.61 -15.85
C ALA A 18 -12.48 -18.85 -15.87
N LYS A 19 -12.91 -19.94 -16.51
CA LYS A 19 -12.07 -21.14 -16.71
C LYS A 19 -10.78 -20.83 -17.47
N ARG A 20 -10.86 -20.04 -18.56
CA ARG A 20 -9.68 -19.62 -19.32
C ARG A 20 -8.73 -18.75 -18.50
N ALA A 21 -9.26 -17.80 -17.74
CA ALA A 21 -8.47 -16.94 -16.87
C ALA A 21 -7.73 -17.76 -15.79
N ALA A 22 -8.45 -18.64 -15.10
CA ALA A 22 -7.85 -19.57 -14.13
C ALA A 22 -6.77 -20.46 -14.78
N GLY A 23 -7.06 -20.99 -15.99
CA GLY A 23 -6.12 -21.77 -16.78
C GLY A 23 -4.85 -21.02 -17.15
N SER A 24 -4.94 -19.74 -17.56
CA SER A 24 -3.76 -18.92 -17.89
C SER A 24 -2.84 -18.64 -16.70
N LEU A 25 -3.39 -18.71 -15.49
CA LEU A 25 -2.65 -18.53 -14.24
C LEU A 25 -2.22 -19.86 -13.62
N GLY A 26 -2.60 -21.00 -14.22
CA GLY A 26 -2.28 -22.33 -13.70
C GLY A 26 -2.96 -22.66 -12.36
N ILE A 27 -4.07 -22.02 -12.02
CA ILE A 27 -4.76 -22.19 -10.73
C ILE A 27 -6.17 -22.79 -10.90
N PRO A 28 -6.72 -23.46 -9.87
CA PRO A 28 -8.09 -23.94 -9.88
C PRO A 28 -9.11 -22.80 -10.03
N LEU A 29 -10.23 -23.06 -10.74
CA LEU A 29 -11.30 -22.08 -10.93
C LEU A 29 -11.85 -21.53 -9.60
N SER A 30 -12.00 -22.39 -8.58
CA SER A 30 -12.46 -21.96 -7.26
C SER A 30 -11.51 -20.98 -6.59
N THR A 31 -10.19 -21.20 -6.73
CA THR A 31 -9.16 -20.29 -6.21
C THR A 31 -9.22 -18.96 -6.93
N TRP A 32 -9.29 -18.98 -8.27
CA TRP A 32 -9.41 -17.78 -9.08
C TRP A 32 -10.68 -16.98 -8.73
N LEU A 33 -11.83 -17.65 -8.58
CA LEU A 33 -13.09 -17.00 -8.20
C LEU A 33 -13.03 -16.40 -6.79
N SER A 34 -12.32 -17.05 -5.86
CA SER A 34 -12.16 -16.53 -4.50
C SER A 34 -11.30 -15.26 -4.50
N GLN A 35 -10.20 -15.25 -5.25
CA GLN A 35 -9.33 -14.07 -5.42
C GLN A 35 -10.07 -12.92 -6.11
N ALA A 36 -10.80 -13.22 -7.20
CA ALA A 36 -11.59 -12.23 -7.90
C ALA A 36 -12.68 -11.62 -7.00
N ALA A 37 -13.31 -12.42 -6.14
CA ALA A 37 -14.30 -11.94 -5.20
C ALA A 37 -13.69 -11.03 -4.12
N GLU A 38 -12.51 -11.39 -3.61
CA GLU A 38 -11.75 -10.58 -2.65
C GLU A 38 -11.33 -9.24 -3.24
N GLU A 39 -10.75 -9.24 -4.45
CA GLU A 39 -10.37 -8.01 -5.15
C GLU A 39 -11.58 -7.11 -5.44
N ALA A 40 -12.69 -7.70 -5.91
CA ALA A 40 -13.92 -6.96 -6.18
C ALA A 40 -14.52 -6.36 -4.89
N ALA A 41 -14.50 -7.09 -3.79
CA ALA A 41 -14.96 -6.59 -2.49
C ALA A 41 -14.09 -5.43 -2.00
N GLY A 42 -12.76 -5.60 -2.05
CA GLY A 42 -11.81 -4.54 -1.66
C GLY A 42 -11.98 -3.27 -2.51
N LEU A 43 -12.20 -3.40 -3.83
CA LEU A 43 -12.47 -2.25 -4.69
C LEU A 43 -13.80 -1.58 -4.37
N ALA A 44 -14.84 -2.34 -4.05
CA ALA A 44 -16.15 -1.80 -3.67
C ALA A 44 -16.06 -1.02 -2.35
N GLU A 45 -15.37 -1.57 -1.36
CA GLU A 45 -15.11 -0.91 -0.07
C GLU A 45 -14.27 0.36 -0.26
N ALA A 46 -13.20 0.30 -1.05
CA ALA A 46 -12.37 1.47 -1.33
C ALA A 46 -13.16 2.60 -2.01
N ARG A 47 -14.06 2.27 -2.95
CA ARG A 47 -14.95 3.26 -3.58
C ARG A 47 -15.95 3.85 -2.61
N ALA A 48 -16.51 3.05 -1.71
CA ALA A 48 -17.42 3.53 -0.67
C ALA A 48 -16.71 4.48 0.29
N ALA A 49 -15.50 4.13 0.75
CA ALA A 49 -14.68 4.97 1.61
C ALA A 49 -14.28 6.29 0.92
N LEU A 50 -13.95 6.24 -0.38
CA LEU A 50 -13.67 7.45 -1.16
C LEU A 50 -14.91 8.34 -1.27
N ALA A 51 -16.08 7.76 -1.54
CA ALA A 51 -17.33 8.52 -1.61
C ALA A 51 -17.68 9.17 -0.27
N GLU A 52 -17.47 8.47 0.85
CA GLU A 52 -17.64 9.02 2.19
C GLU A 52 -16.67 10.18 2.45
N TYR A 53 -15.39 10.01 2.10
CA TYR A 53 -14.40 11.07 2.20
C TYR A 53 -14.82 12.32 1.42
N ILE A 54 -15.23 12.15 0.16
CA ILE A 54 -15.68 13.27 -0.68
C ILE A 54 -16.93 13.94 -0.10
N ALA A 55 -17.87 13.16 0.45
CA ALA A 55 -19.06 13.72 1.08
C ALA A 55 -18.73 14.59 2.31
N VAL A 56 -17.70 14.22 3.08
CA VAL A 56 -17.30 14.94 4.30
C VAL A 56 -16.36 16.11 4.01
N TYR A 57 -15.42 15.94 3.08
CA TYR A 57 -14.30 16.88 2.86
C TYR A 57 -14.33 17.60 1.51
N GLY A 58 -15.25 17.21 0.61
CA GLY A 58 -15.30 17.69 -0.77
C GLY A 58 -14.35 16.92 -1.69
N GLU A 59 -14.47 17.21 -3.00
CA GLU A 59 -13.56 16.64 -4.01
C GLU A 59 -12.12 17.13 -3.79
N PRO A 60 -11.10 16.28 -4.00
CA PRO A 60 -9.72 16.71 -3.94
C PRO A 60 -9.43 17.76 -5.01
N ASP A 61 -8.97 18.94 -4.60
CA ASP A 61 -8.48 19.96 -5.54
C ASP A 61 -7.08 19.55 -6.04
N GLU A 62 -7.00 19.21 -7.33
CA GLU A 62 -5.77 18.81 -8.00
C GLU A 62 -4.65 19.85 -7.88
N VAL A 63 -4.99 21.15 -7.89
CA VAL A 63 -4.02 22.24 -7.76
C VAL A 63 -3.48 22.27 -6.34
N ALA A 64 -4.36 22.19 -5.33
CA ALA A 64 -3.94 22.11 -3.93
C ALA A 64 -3.11 20.86 -3.64
N MET A 65 -3.47 19.72 -4.25
CA MET A 65 -2.74 18.45 -4.13
C MET A 65 -1.34 18.55 -4.72
N ALA A 66 -1.20 19.11 -5.92
CA ALA A 66 0.09 19.34 -6.56
C ALA A 66 1.00 20.24 -5.71
N GLN A 67 0.47 21.36 -5.23
CA GLN A 67 1.19 22.28 -4.34
C GLN A 67 1.62 21.62 -3.03
N THR A 68 0.76 20.77 -2.46
CA THR A 68 1.06 20.01 -1.25
C THR A 68 2.17 19.01 -1.50
N ARG A 69 2.13 18.29 -2.63
CA ARG A 69 3.19 17.35 -3.01
C ARG A 69 4.54 18.03 -3.21
N THR A 70 4.57 19.22 -3.82
CA THR A 70 5.78 20.03 -3.93
C THR A 70 6.31 20.44 -2.55
N ARG A 71 5.44 20.86 -1.62
CA ARG A 71 5.83 21.23 -0.25
C ARG A 71 6.40 20.03 0.52
N LEU A 72 5.76 18.87 0.43
CA LEU A 72 6.22 17.63 1.03
C LEU A 72 7.58 17.18 0.46
N GLY A 73 7.76 17.27 -0.86
CA GLY A 73 9.04 16.98 -1.50
C GLY A 73 10.16 17.90 -1.04
N LYS A 74 9.89 19.21 -0.90
CA LYS A 74 10.86 20.18 -0.34
C LYS A 74 11.21 19.90 1.13
N ALA A 75 10.27 19.33 1.88
CA ALA A 75 10.48 18.90 3.26
C ALA A 75 11.18 17.52 3.37
N GLY A 76 11.54 16.89 2.25
CA GLY A 76 12.18 15.57 2.22
C GLY A 76 11.21 14.40 2.47
N VAL A 77 9.91 14.65 2.53
CA VAL A 77 8.91 13.60 2.77
C VAL A 77 8.76 12.72 1.53
N GLY A 78 8.83 11.40 1.73
CA GLY A 78 8.67 10.40 0.66
C GLY A 78 9.94 10.12 -0.15
N GLN A 79 11.08 10.69 0.23
CA GLN A 79 12.38 10.28 -0.31
C GLN A 79 12.81 8.97 0.36
N TRP A 80 13.29 8.02 -0.44
CA TRP A 80 13.88 6.79 0.09
C TRP A 80 15.19 7.14 0.78
N GLU A 81 15.29 6.79 2.07
CA GLU A 81 16.55 6.88 2.81
C GLU A 81 17.55 5.88 2.21
N THR A 82 18.77 6.33 1.96
CA THR A 82 19.85 5.44 1.53
C THR A 82 20.25 4.47 2.64
N ALA A 83 20.86 3.34 2.29
CA ALA A 83 21.33 2.38 3.29
C ALA A 83 22.34 3.01 4.28
N ASP A 84 23.19 3.91 3.79
CA ASP A 84 24.19 4.62 4.59
C ASP A 84 23.56 5.61 5.56
N GLU A 85 22.55 6.38 5.12
CA GLU A 85 21.78 7.28 5.98
C GLU A 85 21.03 6.50 7.07
N ALA A 86 20.41 5.38 6.71
CA ALA A 86 19.73 4.51 7.66
C ALA A 86 20.71 3.95 8.71
N ALA A 87 21.88 3.50 8.29
CA ALA A 87 22.94 3.00 9.18
C ALA A 87 23.49 4.10 10.11
N ALA A 88 23.72 5.31 9.58
CA ALA A 88 24.16 6.46 10.35
C ALA A 88 23.12 6.87 11.39
N ARG A 89 21.83 6.90 11.03
CA ARG A 89 20.73 7.18 11.96
C ARG A 89 20.63 6.12 13.05
N MET A 90 20.74 4.84 12.72
CA MET A 90 20.73 3.75 13.72
C MET A 90 21.90 3.86 14.69
N THR A 91 23.08 4.22 14.20
CA THR A 91 24.27 4.47 15.02
C THR A 91 24.05 5.66 15.95
N ALA A 92 23.53 6.79 15.43
CA ALA A 92 23.20 7.96 16.24
C ALA A 92 22.16 7.66 17.32
N LEU A 93 21.12 6.88 17.00
CA LEU A 93 20.11 6.45 17.97
C LEU A 93 20.68 5.51 19.03
N ALA A 94 21.59 4.61 18.67
CA ALA A 94 22.28 3.75 19.63
C ALA A 94 23.11 4.58 20.63
N ARG A 95 23.76 5.65 20.19
CA ARG A 95 24.47 6.60 21.09
C ARG A 95 23.53 7.35 22.01
N LEU A 96 22.44 7.91 21.49
CA LEU A 96 21.43 8.60 22.30
C LEU A 96 20.82 7.70 23.37
N ARG A 97 20.74 6.40 23.10
CA ARG A 97 20.25 5.37 24.03
C ARG A 97 21.35 4.79 24.94
N GLY A 98 22.57 5.33 24.89
CA GLY A 98 23.69 4.88 25.72
C GLY A 98 24.26 3.50 25.35
N ARG A 99 23.93 2.96 24.18
CA ARG A 99 24.42 1.65 23.70
C ARG A 99 25.77 1.74 22.98
N LEU A 100 26.16 2.95 22.57
CA LEU A 100 27.45 3.26 21.98
C LEU A 100 28.03 4.51 22.66
N PRO A 101 29.36 4.63 22.77
CA PRO A 101 30.01 5.81 23.33
C PRO A 101 29.75 7.06 22.46
N ALA A 102 29.75 8.23 23.10
CA ALA A 102 29.63 9.52 22.42
C ALA A 102 30.82 9.75 21.47
N GLU A 103 30.59 10.44 20.35
CA GLU A 103 31.69 10.76 19.43
C GLU A 103 32.73 11.66 20.10
N PRO A 104 34.04 11.43 19.86
CA PRO A 104 35.06 12.34 20.30
C PRO A 104 34.83 13.70 19.63
N GLN A 105 34.61 14.74 20.43
CA GLN A 105 34.54 16.11 19.93
C GLN A 105 35.82 16.39 19.15
N ARG A 106 35.72 16.57 17.82
CA ARG A 106 36.85 17.08 17.05
C ARG A 106 37.14 18.47 17.58
N GLN A 107 38.26 18.61 18.30
CA GLN A 107 38.81 19.90 18.67
C GLN A 107 39.06 20.66 17.36
N ALA A 108 38.30 21.72 17.13
CA ALA A 108 38.61 22.69 16.11
C ALA A 108 39.90 23.40 16.54
N GLY A 109 40.98 23.16 15.79
CA GLY A 109 42.22 23.94 15.83
C GLY A 109 42.21 24.98 14.73
#